data_AF-A0A4P7TX27-F1
#
_entry.id   AF-A0A4P7TX27-F1
#
_cell.length_a   1.000
_cell.length_b   1.000
_cell.length_c   1.000
_cell.angle_alpha   90.00
_cell.angle_beta   90.00
_cell.angle_gamma   90.00
#
_symmetry.space_group_name_H-M   'P 1'
#
loop_
_entity.id
_entity.type
_entity.pdbx_description
1 polymer ?
#
loop_
_entity_poly.entity_id
_entity_poly.type
_entity_poly.pdbx_seq_one_letter_code
_entity_poly.pdbx_strand_id
1 'polypeptide(L)'
;MKSSPVSVGEITAMYGLPYGVTVYGGIQNATHFNAISTGIGISLGLLGSLSTDITRSIANLYYGNKYRIRYSKSISDFGTQLLDLPLYFQTSVIT
;
A
#
# COMPACT_ATOMS: atom_id res chain seq x y z
N MET A 1 -19.65 -26.24 -15.37
CA MET A 1 -19.63 -25.31 -14.20
C MET A 1 -19.52 -23.91 -14.74
N LYS A 2 -20.52 -23.04 -14.55
CA LYS A 2 -20.51 -21.66 -15.06
C LYS A 2 -19.78 -20.79 -14.05
N SER A 3 -18.62 -20.24 -14.40
CA SER A 3 -17.91 -19.29 -13.55
C SER A 3 -18.79 -18.04 -13.43
N SER A 4 -19.21 -17.72 -12.20
CA SER A 4 -19.80 -16.41 -11.92
C SER A 4 -18.77 -15.34 -12.31
N PRO A 5 -19.18 -14.26 -12.99
CA PRO A 5 -18.25 -13.20 -13.36
C PRO A 5 -17.58 -12.64 -12.10
N VAL A 6 -16.25 -12.50 -12.17
CA VAL A 6 -15.48 -11.85 -11.11
C VAL A 6 -15.63 -10.35 -11.30
N SER A 7 -16.48 -9.73 -10.49
CA SER A 7 -16.55 -8.28 -10.41
C SER A 7 -15.49 -7.82 -9.41
N VAL A 8 -14.70 -6.82 -9.80
CA VAL A 8 -13.71 -6.17 -8.94
C VAL A 8 -14.01 -4.68 -8.93
N GLY A 9 -14.09 -4.11 -7.73
CA GLY A 9 -14.14 -2.68 -7.50
C GLY A 9 -13.01 -2.27 -6.57
N GLU A 10 -12.37 -1.14 -6.86
CA GLU A 10 -11.32 -0.57 -6.02
C GLU A 10 -11.54 0.93 -5.91
N ILE A 11 -11.39 1.44 -4.69
CA ILE A 11 -11.41 2.88 -4.40
C ILE A 11 -10.18 3.19 -3.57
N THR A 12 -9.42 4.17 -4.01
CA THR A 12 -8.26 4.69 -3.27
C THR A 12 -8.38 6.20 -3.13
N ALA A 13 -7.88 6.71 -2.02
CA ALA A 13 -7.81 8.14 -1.76
C ALA A 13 -6.48 8.46 -1.10
N MET A 14 -5.95 9.64 -1.43
CA MET A 14 -4.74 10.17 -0.82
C MET A 14 -4.91 11.67 -0.61
N TYR A 15 -4.41 12.16 0.51
CA TYR A 15 -4.49 13.57 0.87
C TYR A 15 -3.17 14.07 1.44
N GLY A 16 -2.67 15.16 0.86
CA GLY A 16 -1.49 15.86 1.32
C GLY A 16 -1.83 16.78 2.49
N LEU A 17 -1.13 16.60 3.60
CA LEU A 17 -1.20 17.42 4.80
C LEU A 17 -0.01 18.39 4.86
N PRO A 18 -0.08 19.43 5.71
CA PRO A 18 1.07 20.28 5.99
C PRO A 18 2.30 19.48 6.46
N TYR A 19 3.48 20.09 6.37
CA TYR A 19 4.78 19.51 6.78
C TYR A 19 5.21 18.28 5.99
N GLY A 20 4.74 18.14 4.74
CA GLY A 20 5.16 17.05 3.85
C GLY A 20 4.59 15.69 4.24
N VAL A 21 3.52 15.65 5.04
CA VAL A 21 2.83 14.42 5.43
C VAL A 21 1.77 14.08 4.37
N THR A 22 1.63 12.81 4.03
CA THR A 22 0.56 12.33 3.14
C THR A 22 -0.13 11.17 3.83
N VAL A 23 -1.46 11.21 3.93
CA VAL A 23 -2.24 10.04 4.35
C VAL A 23 -2.93 9.44 3.15
N TYR A 24 -3.04 8.12 3.11
CA TYR A 24 -3.70 7.43 2.01
C TYR A 24 -4.37 6.15 2.50
N GLY A 25 -5.35 5.70 1.74
CA GLY A 25 -6.06 4.47 2.04
C GLY A 25 -6.86 4.00 0.85
N GLY A 26 -7.40 2.80 0.98
CA GLY A 26 -8.22 2.22 -0.07
C GLY A 26 -9.00 1.01 0.38
N ILE A 27 -9.98 0.67 -0.42
CA ILE A 27 -10.79 -0.53 -0.29
C ILE A 27 -10.82 -1.25 -1.62
N GLN A 28 -10.76 -2.57 -1.58
CA GLN A 28 -10.91 -3.43 -2.74
C GLN A 28 -11.96 -4.48 -2.42
N ASN A 29 -12.96 -4.61 -3.28
CA ASN A 29 -14.06 -5.55 -3.14
C ASN A 29 -14.16 -6.38 -4.43
N ALA A 30 -14.15 -7.70 -4.27
CA ALA A 30 -14.31 -8.65 -5.34
C ALA A 30 -15.13 -9.86 -4.86
N THR A 31 -15.67 -10.63 -5.81
CA THR A 31 -16.58 -11.76 -5.55
C THR A 31 -16.11 -12.72 -4.44
N HIS A 32 -14.79 -12.91 -4.28
CA HIS A 32 -14.20 -13.78 -3.26
C HIS A 32 -13.05 -13.14 -2.47
N PHE A 33 -12.87 -11.82 -2.60
CA PHE A 33 -11.73 -11.12 -2.00
C PHE A 33 -12.13 -9.72 -1.56
N ASN A 34 -11.82 -9.39 -0.31
CA ASN A 34 -12.03 -8.05 0.24
C ASN A 34 -10.73 -7.58 0.88
N ALA A 35 -10.37 -6.33 0.66
CA ALA A 35 -9.24 -5.72 1.33
C ALA A 35 -9.51 -4.27 1.73
N ILE A 36 -8.88 -3.86 2.81
CA ILE A 36 -8.82 -2.47 3.25
C ILE A 36 -7.37 -2.12 3.55
N SER A 37 -6.93 -0.95 3.09
CA SER A 37 -5.58 -0.44 3.28
C SER A 37 -5.62 0.97 3.87
N THR A 38 -4.65 1.25 4.73
CA THR A 38 -4.41 2.58 5.29
C THR A 38 -2.92 2.80 5.45
N GLY A 39 -2.46 4.02 5.18
CA GLY A 39 -1.05 4.35 5.19
C GLY A 39 -0.77 5.83 5.39
N ILE A 40 0.48 6.09 5.74
CA ILE A 40 1.04 7.41 5.94
C ILE A 40 2.41 7.49 5.25
N GLY A 41 2.71 8.65 4.69
CA GLY A 41 3.99 9.00 4.12
C GLY A 41 4.47 10.33 4.66
N ILE A 42 5.79 10.49 4.73
CA ILE A 42 6.45 11.73 5.10
C ILE A 42 7.53 12.04 4.05
N SER A 43 7.54 13.28 3.59
CA SER A 43 8.62 13.85 2.79
C SER A 43 9.68 14.42 3.71
N LEU A 44 10.90 13.93 3.59
CA LEU A 44 12.06 14.33 4.41
C LEU A 44 12.99 15.30 3.64
N GLY A 45 12.49 15.90 2.54
CA GLY A 45 13.28 16.79 1.69
C GLY A 45 14.47 16.07 1.06
N LEU A 46 15.69 16.56 1.33
CA LEU A 46 16.96 16.01 0.79
C LEU A 46 17.24 14.57 1.25
N LEU A 47 16.65 14.14 2.37
CA LEU A 47 16.77 12.77 2.86
C LEU A 47 15.83 11.79 2.11
N GLY A 48 14.93 12.28 1.25
CA GLY A 48 14.01 11.47 0.47
C GLY A 48 12.59 11.45 1.08
N SER A 49 11.94 10.29 1.04
CA SER A 49 10.61 10.05 1.61
C SER A 49 10.53 8.69 2.28
N LEU A 50 9.70 8.60 3.31
CA LEU A 50 9.40 7.36 4.03
C LEU A 50 7.89 7.17 4.08
N SER A 51 7.41 5.97 3.80
CA SER A 51 5.99 5.65 3.96
C SER A 51 5.80 4.27 4.55
N THR A 52 4.68 4.10 5.24
CA THR A 52 4.24 2.83 5.81
C THR A 52 2.74 2.65 5.60
N ASP A 53 2.33 1.43 5.31
CA ASP A 53 0.92 1.06 5.22
C ASP A 53 0.65 -0.35 5.69
N ILE A 54 -0.60 -0.54 6.12
CA ILE A 54 -1.16 -1.79 6.56
C ILE A 54 -2.32 -2.10 5.65
N THR A 55 -2.35 -3.30 5.07
CA THR A 55 -3.48 -3.82 4.31
C THR A 55 -3.98 -5.09 4.99
N ARG A 56 -5.26 -5.12 5.33
CA ARG A 56 -5.95 -6.35 5.75
C ARG A 56 -6.76 -6.89 4.59
N SER A 57 -6.68 -8.18 4.35
CA SER A 57 -7.45 -8.88 3.33
C SER A 57 -8.20 -10.08 3.89
N ILE A 58 -9.31 -10.40 3.26
CA ILE A 58 -10.14 -11.58 3.50
C ILE A 58 -10.41 -12.21 2.14
N ALA A 59 -9.95 -13.44 1.96
CA ALA A 59 -10.13 -14.22 0.74
C ALA A 59 -10.91 -15.50 1.09
N ASN A 60 -12.19 -15.57 0.74
CA ASN A 60 -13.11 -16.61 1.24
C ASN A 60 -13.12 -16.69 2.77
N LEU A 61 -12.49 -17.71 3.36
CA LEU A 61 -12.35 -17.90 4.82
C LEU A 61 -10.96 -17.53 5.36
N TYR A 62 -10.03 -17.13 4.48
CA TYR A 62 -8.64 -16.84 4.85
C TYR A 62 -8.42 -15.36 5.15
N TYR A 63 -7.67 -15.07 6.21
CA TYR A 63 -7.31 -13.71 6.60
C TYR A 63 -5.82 -13.43 6.30
N GLY A 64 -5.55 -12.25 5.79
CA GLY A 64 -4.20 -11.76 5.52
C GLY A 64 -3.98 -10.37 6.09
N ASN A 65 -2.79 -10.13 6.63
CA ASN A 65 -2.31 -8.78 6.94
C ASN A 65 -0.98 -8.56 6.23
N LYS A 66 -0.86 -7.44 5.53
CA LYS A 66 0.36 -7.01 4.84
C LYS A 66 0.80 -5.69 5.44
N TYR A 67 2.09 -5.62 5.76
CA TYR A 67 2.78 -4.43 6.22
C TYR A 67 3.80 -4.06 5.15
N ARG A 68 3.82 -2.79 4.78
CA ARG A 68 4.74 -2.28 3.77
C ARG A 68 5.44 -1.06 4.33
N ILE A 69 6.76 -1.04 4.22
CA ILE A 69 7.59 0.13 4.52
C ILE A 69 8.35 0.47 3.24
N ARG A 70 8.32 1.74 2.82
CA ARG A 70 9.03 2.20 1.62
C ARG A 70 9.87 3.42 1.95
N TYR A 71 11.15 3.32 1.64
CA TYR A 71 12.05 4.46 1.60
C TYR A 71 12.42 4.76 0.14
N SER A 72 12.37 6.03 -0.23
CA SER A 72 12.73 6.50 -1.58
C SER A 72 13.61 7.74 -1.47
N LYS A 73 14.73 7.77 -2.17
CA LYS A 73 15.64 8.93 -2.22
C LYS A 73 15.98 9.26 -3.66
N SER A 74 15.57 10.43 -4.12
CA SER A 74 16.02 10.96 -5.41
C SER A 74 17.39 11.63 -5.26
N ILE A 75 18.37 11.23 -6.07
CA ILE A 75 19.70 11.87 -6.13
C ILE A 75 19.80 12.58 -7.48
N SER A 76 19.52 13.88 -7.48
CA SER A 76 19.50 14.69 -8.70
C SER A 76 20.88 15.10 -9.21
N ASP A 77 21.94 15.03 -8.39
CA ASP A 77 23.28 15.54 -8.76
C ASP A 77 24.05 14.66 -9.77
N PHE A 78 23.60 13.41 -10.00
CA PHE A 78 24.26 12.48 -10.93
C PHE A 78 23.33 11.93 -12.02
N GLY A 79 22.17 12.57 -12.26
CA GLY A 79 21.20 12.13 -13.27
C GLY A 79 20.65 10.70 -13.05
N THR A 80 20.87 10.11 -11.88
CA THR A 80 20.57 8.71 -11.56
C THR A 80 19.59 8.66 -10.40
N GLN A 81 18.38 8.16 -10.64
CA GLN A 81 17.41 7.89 -9.57
C GLN A 81 17.83 6.59 -8.87
N LEU A 82 18.20 6.64 -7.59
CA LEU A 82 18.33 5.42 -6.80
C LEU A 82 16.92 4.87 -6.56
N LEU A 83 16.70 3.67 -7.08
CA LEU A 83 15.44 2.95 -7.09
C LEU A 83 14.93 2.76 -5.65
N ASP A 84 13.64 3.05 -5.44
CA ASP A 84 12.87 2.72 -4.24
C ASP A 84 13.32 1.39 -3.62
N LEU A 85 13.58 1.39 -2.31
CA LEU A 85 13.85 0.17 -1.54
C LEU A 85 12.62 -0.18 -0.70
N PRO A 86 11.63 -0.90 -1.27
CA PRO A 86 10.47 -1.34 -0.53
C PRO A 86 10.80 -2.60 0.29
N LEU A 87 10.48 -2.57 1.58
CA LEU A 87 10.49 -3.73 2.46
C LEU A 87 9.05 -4.20 2.71
N TYR A 88 8.77 -5.45 2.36
CA TYR A 88 7.45 -6.06 2.47
C TYR A 88 7.46 -7.16 3.53
N PHE A 89 6.54 -7.08 4.49
CA PHE A 89 6.26 -8.17 5.43
C PHE A 89 4.79 -8.57 5.32
N GLN A 90 4.51 -9.84 5.06
CA GLN A 90 3.15 -10.35 4.95
C GLN A 90 2.94 -11.52 5.91
N THR A 91 1.85 -11.47 6.67
CA THR A 91 1.41 -12.55 7.56
C THR A 91 0.02 -12.99 7.15
N SER A 92 -0.13 -14.28 6.84
CA SER A 92 -1.41 -14.90 6.56
C SER A 92 -1.81 -15.74 7.77
N VAL A 93 -2.93 -15.43 8.41
CA VAL A 93 -3.47 -16.24 9.50
C VAL A 93 -4.57 -17.10 8.90
N ILE A 94 -4.31 -18.39 8.83
CA ILE A 94 -5.32 -19.40 8.47
C ILE A 94 -6.07 -19.71 9.78
N THR A 95 -7.36 -19.39 9.85
CA THR A 95 -8.25 -19.84 10.92
C THR A 95 -9.41 -20.59 10.28
#